data_AF-A0A9C7WG78-F1
#
_entry.id   AF-A0A9C7WG78-F1
#
_cell.length_a   1.000
_cell.length_b   1.000
_cell.length_c   1.000
_cell.angle_alpha   90.00
_cell.angle_beta   90.00
_cell.angle_gamma   90.00
#
_symmetry.space_group_name_H-M   'P 1'
#
loop_
_entity.id
_entity.type
_entity.pdbx_description
1 polymer ?
#
loop_
_entity_poly.entity_id
_entity_poly.type
_entity_poly.pdbx_seq_one_letter_code
_entity_poly.pdbx_strand_id
1 'polypeptide(L)'
;MRRVVITGLGVVSPVGIGKRAFWNAISSGRSGVGRITRFDSSPFPTRIAAEVKGFDPNNYMDQKTVERTELSTQFAIAAAKMAMQDSGLSEGDYDPKRIGV
;
A
#
# COMPACT_ATOMS: atom_id res chain seq x y z
N MET A 1 -31.45 8.23 5.91
CA MET A 1 -30.14 8.13 5.20
C MET A 1 -29.04 7.95 6.24
N ARG A 2 -28.06 7.06 6.03
CA ARG A 2 -26.91 6.93 6.95
C ARG A 2 -25.76 7.80 6.45
N ARG A 3 -25.10 8.54 7.34
CA ARG A 3 -23.87 9.29 7.03
C ARG A 3 -22.70 8.33 6.93
N VAL A 4 -21.80 8.56 5.98
CA VAL A 4 -20.57 7.79 5.79
C VAL A 4 -19.40 8.73 6.01
N VAL A 5 -18.37 8.23 6.69
CA VAL A 5 -17.14 8.97 7.01
C VAL A 5 -15.93 8.08 6.72
N ILE A 6 -14.77 8.69 6.51
CA ILE A 6 -13.49 8.00 6.37
C ILE A 6 -12.81 8.03 7.73
N THR A 7 -12.53 6.87 8.31
CA THR A 7 -11.91 6.75 9.64
C THR A 7 -10.43 6.38 9.61
N GLY A 8 -9.95 5.75 8.53
CA GLY A 8 -8.55 5.36 8.40
C GLY A 8 -8.07 5.34 6.94
N LEU A 9 -6.79 5.61 6.73
CA LEU A 9 -6.14 5.56 5.42
C LEU A 9 -4.85 4.73 5.47
N GLY A 10 -4.67 3.87 4.47
CA GLY A 10 -3.44 3.15 4.23
C GLY A 10 -3.04 3.28 2.76
N VAL A 11 -1.74 3.50 2.52
CA VAL A 11 -1.23 3.81 1.17
C VAL A 11 0.08 3.08 0.94
N VAL A 12 0.20 2.42 -0.20
CA VAL A 12 1.47 1.89 -0.74
C VAL A 12 1.68 2.54 -2.09
N SER A 13 2.73 3.36 -2.21
CA SER A 13 2.96 4.14 -3.44
C SER A 13 4.46 4.34 -3.73
N PRO A 14 4.82 4.71 -4.97
CA PRO A 14 6.20 5.00 -5.34
C PRO A 14 6.83 6.19 -4.60
N VAL A 15 6.01 7.07 -4.02
CA VAL A 15 6.47 8.26 -3.29
C VAL A 15 6.41 8.09 -1.77
N GLY A 16 5.93 6.95 -1.27
CA GLY A 16 5.88 6.65 0.15
C GLY A 16 4.95 5.49 0.50
N ILE A 17 5.34 4.74 1.53
CA ILE A 17 4.52 3.71 2.18
C ILE A 17 4.00 4.31 3.50
N GLY A 18 2.68 4.25 3.70
CA GLY A 18 1.97 4.87 4.80
C GLY A 18 1.54 6.31 4.53
N LYS A 19 0.44 6.73 5.18
CA LYS A 19 -0.23 8.02 4.91
C LYS A 19 0.67 9.24 5.05
N ARG A 20 1.53 9.27 6.07
CA ARG A 20 2.40 10.42 6.36
C ARG A 20 3.50 10.58 5.31
N ALA A 21 4.17 9.50 4.96
CA ALA A 21 5.23 9.52 3.94
C ALA A 21 4.65 9.93 2.57
N PHE A 22 3.51 9.34 2.20
CA PHE A 22 2.77 9.68 0.99
C PHE A 22 2.36 11.15 0.96
N TRP A 23 1.65 11.63 2.00
CA TRP A 23 1.17 13.02 2.07
C TRP A 23 2.30 14.02 1.99
N ASN A 24 3.37 13.81 2.76
CA ASN A 24 4.54 14.69 2.74
C ASN A 24 5.21 14.73 1.37
N ALA A 25 5.15 13.64 0.59
CA ALA A 25 5.75 13.59 -0.74
C ALA A 25 4.93 14.35 -1.76
N ILE A 26 3.63 14.10 -1.83
CA ILE A 26 2.77 14.76 -2.81
C ILE A 26 2.61 16.26 -2.52
N SER A 27 2.54 16.65 -1.24
CA SER A 27 2.44 18.07 -0.84
C SER A 27 3.73 18.86 -1.11
N SER A 28 4.87 18.18 -1.25
CA SER A 28 6.15 18.81 -1.61
C SER A 28 6.55 18.58 -3.08
N GLY A 29 5.66 18.02 -3.90
CA GLY A 29 5.93 17.79 -5.33
C GLY A 29 7.03 16.77 -5.61
N ARG A 30 7.31 15.84 -4.68
CA ARG A 30 8.32 14.79 -4.90
C ARG A 30 7.82 13.78 -5.92
N SER A 31 8.61 13.56 -6.98
CA SER A 31 8.36 12.51 -7.97
C SER A 31 8.86 11.15 -7.48
N GLY A 32 8.09 10.10 -7.76
CA GLY A 32 8.46 8.70 -7.52
C GLY A 32 8.96 7.99 -8.78
N VAL A 33 9.09 8.71 -9.90
CA VAL A 33 9.53 8.14 -11.18
C VAL A 33 11.05 8.03 -11.20
N GLY A 34 11.55 6.87 -11.60
CA GLY A 34 12.98 6.60 -11.79
C GLY A 34 13.23 5.56 -12.87
N ARG A 35 14.50 5.16 -13.04
CA ARG A 35 14.85 4.02 -13.90
C ARG A 35 14.19 2.74 -13.38
N ILE A 36 13.73 1.89 -14.30
CA ILE A 36 13.25 0.54 -13.96
C ILE A 36 14.41 -0.25 -13.36
N THR A 37 14.17 -0.87 -12.20
CA THR A 37 15.16 -1.71 -11.49
C THR A 37 14.68 -3.13 -11.27
N ARG A 38 13.40 -3.43 -11.49
CA ARG A 38 12.84 -4.78 -11.28
C ARG A 38 13.22 -5.80 -12.36
N PHE A 39 13.64 -5.33 -13.54
CA PHE A 39 14.07 -6.18 -14.65
C PHE A 39 14.97 -5.38 -15.61
N ASP A 40 15.66 -6.07 -16.52
CA ASP A 40 16.43 -5.40 -17.57
C ASP A 40 15.49 -4.73 -18.58
N SER A 41 15.41 -3.40 -18.49
CA SER A 41 14.61 -2.58 -19.40
C SER A 41 15.36 -2.19 -20.69
N SER A 42 16.59 -2.68 -20.90
CA SER A 42 17.42 -2.33 -22.06
C SER A 42 16.82 -2.62 -23.45
N PRO A 43 15.93 -3.62 -23.62
CA PRO A 43 15.27 -3.86 -24.91
C PRO A 43 14.05 -2.97 -25.18
N PHE A 44 13.55 -2.24 -24.18
CA PHE A 44 12.26 -1.55 -24.27
C PHE A 44 12.41 -0.05 -24.64
N PRO A 45 11.42 0.53 -25.33
CA PRO A 45 11.40 1.97 -25.62
C PRO A 45 11.23 2.82 -24.35
N THR A 46 10.45 2.35 -23.39
CA THR A 46 10.25 3.00 -22.09
C THR A 46 11.11 2.33 -21.01
N ARG A 47 11.93 3.12 -20.31
CA ARG A 47 12.91 2.64 -19.32
C ARG A 47 12.76 3.28 -17.94
N ILE A 48 11.62 3.93 -17.73
CA ILE A 48 11.27 4.59 -16.49
C ILE A 48 9.97 4.00 -15.95
N ALA A 49 9.84 3.96 -14.63
CA ALA A 49 8.64 3.55 -13.93
C ALA A 49 8.57 4.23 -12.57
N ALA A 50 7.38 4.22 -11.97
CA ALA A 50 7.19 4.58 -10.58
C ALA A 50 7.10 3.29 -9.75
N GLU A 51 8.25 2.76 -9.37
CA GLU A 51 8.34 1.53 -8.57
C GLU A 51 8.18 1.85 -7.07
N VAL A 52 7.40 1.06 -6.34
CA VAL A 52 7.36 1.15 -4.87
C VAL A 52 8.72 0.74 -4.32
N LYS A 53 9.37 1.66 -3.59
CA LYS A 53 10.69 1.46 -2.99
C LYS A 53 10.57 1.07 -1.51
N GLY A 54 11.45 0.16 -1.05
CA GLY A 54 11.52 -0.24 0.35
C GLY A 54 10.31 -1.04 0.86
N PHE A 55 9.51 -1.63 -0.04
CA PHE A 55 8.43 -2.52 0.36
C PHE A 55 8.97 -3.90 0.70
N ASP A 56 8.75 -4.33 1.94
CA ASP A 56 8.96 -5.71 2.38
C ASP A 56 7.61 -6.31 2.81
N PRO A 57 7.09 -7.33 2.09
CA PRO A 57 5.79 -7.91 2.39
C PRO A 57 5.75 -8.64 3.74
N ASN A 58 6.88 -9.10 4.27
CA ASN A 58 6.95 -9.81 5.55
C ASN A 58 6.58 -8.92 6.75
N ASN A 59 6.63 -7.59 6.58
CA ASN A 59 6.16 -6.65 7.61
C ASN A 59 4.63 -6.63 7.73
N TYR A 60 3.91 -7.22 6.78
CA TYR A 60 2.45 -7.11 6.68
C TYR A 60 1.73 -8.44 6.60
N MET A 61 2.39 -9.53 6.21
CA MET A 61 1.79 -10.86 6.12
C MET A 61 2.81 -11.95 6.41
N ASP A 62 2.32 -13.13 6.76
CA ASP A 62 3.16 -14.29 6.98
C ASP A 62 3.78 -14.78 5.66
N GLN A 63 4.92 -15.48 5.77
CA GLN A 63 5.67 -15.97 4.62
C GLN A 63 4.82 -16.81 3.65
N LYS A 64 3.88 -17.63 4.16
CA LYS A 64 3.03 -18.47 3.31
C LYS A 64 2.08 -17.63 2.46
N THR A 65 1.59 -16.52 3.00
CA THR A 65 0.81 -15.53 2.23
C THR A 65 1.69 -14.82 1.19
N VAL A 66 2.91 -14.43 1.55
CA VAL A 66 3.87 -13.80 0.61
C VAL A 66 4.11 -14.69 -0.61
N GLU A 67 4.37 -15.98 -0.40
CA GLU A 67 4.67 -16.93 -1.48
C GLU A 67 3.46 -17.23 -2.38
N ARG A 68 2.24 -17.09 -1.87
CA ARG A 68 0.99 -17.45 -2.58
C ARG A 68 0.29 -16.26 -3.22
N THR A 69 0.83 -15.06 -3.08
CA THR A 69 0.20 -13.83 -3.58
C THR A 69 1.14 -13.04 -4.47
N GLU A 70 0.58 -12.48 -5.52
CA GLU A 70 1.26 -11.53 -6.40
C GLU A 70 1.48 -10.18 -5.70
N LEU A 71 2.44 -9.40 -6.20
CA LEU A 71 2.87 -8.13 -5.60
C LEU A 71 1.72 -7.12 -5.44
N SER A 72 0.79 -7.06 -6.39
CA SER A 72 -0.44 -6.25 -6.33
C SER A 72 -1.29 -6.59 -5.11
N THR A 73 -1.49 -7.89 -4.86
CA THR A 73 -2.24 -8.40 -3.71
C THR A 73 -1.49 -8.09 -2.41
N GLN A 74 -0.17 -8.24 -2.39
CA GLN A 74 0.65 -7.88 -1.23
C GLN A 74 0.53 -6.38 -0.89
N PHE A 75 0.53 -5.50 -1.90
CA PHE A 75 0.29 -4.07 -1.69
C PHE A 75 -1.10 -3.80 -1.12
N ALA A 76 -2.14 -4.48 -1.64
CA ALA A 76 -3.51 -4.33 -1.15
C ALA A 76 -3.63 -4.75 0.32
N ILE A 77 -3.05 -5.90 0.70
CA ILE A 77 -3.05 -6.38 2.09
C ILE A 77 -2.33 -5.39 3.01
N ALA A 78 -1.15 -4.90 2.61
CA ALA A 78 -0.39 -3.93 3.39
C ALA A 78 -1.15 -2.60 3.56
N ALA A 79 -1.76 -2.08 2.49
CA ALA A 79 -2.57 -0.87 2.53
C ALA A 79 -3.82 -1.05 3.42
N ALA A 80 -4.53 -2.17 3.29
CA ALA A 80 -5.70 -2.48 4.12
C ALA A 80 -5.34 -2.57 5.61
N LYS A 81 -4.24 -3.25 5.95
CA LYS A 81 -3.77 -3.31 7.35
C LYS A 81 -3.41 -1.94 7.92
N MET A 82 -2.73 -1.09 7.15
CA MET A 82 -2.45 0.29 7.56
C MET A 82 -3.73 1.10 7.75
N ALA A 83 -4.73 0.94 6.87
CA ALA A 83 -6.01 1.64 6.99
C ALA A 83 -6.81 1.20 8.21
N MET A 84 -6.86 -0.11 8.49
CA MET A 84 -7.49 -0.67 9.68
C MET A 84 -6.82 -0.15 10.95
N GLN A 85 -5.49 -0.20 11.01
CA GLN A 85 -4.73 0.35 12.14
C GLN A 85 -4.99 1.85 12.33
N ASP A 86 -5.03 2.63 11.25
CA ASP A 86 -5.27 4.06 11.31
C ASP A 86 -6.69 4.41 11.77
N SER A 87 -7.65 3.54 11.47
CA SER A 87 -9.05 3.70 11.90
C SER A 87 -9.26 3.50 13.40
N GLY A 88 -8.29 2.90 14.09
CA GLY A 88 -8.41 2.51 15.50
C GLY A 88 -9.31 1.31 15.75
N LEU A 89 -9.83 0.64 14.69
CA LEU A 89 -10.59 -0.59 14.82
C LEU A 89 -9.65 -1.77 15.08
N SER A 90 -9.75 -2.37 16.26
CA SER A 90 -9.04 -3.59 16.64
C SER A 90 -9.95 -4.81 16.52
N GLU A 91 -9.36 -6.01 16.51
CA GLU A 91 -10.15 -7.24 16.60
C GLU A 91 -11.01 -7.23 17.88
N GLY A 92 -12.31 -7.45 17.73
CA GLY A 92 -13.29 -7.37 18.82
C GLY A 92 -14.04 -6.04 18.94
N ASP A 93 -13.56 -4.96 18.31
CA ASP A 93 -14.22 -3.65 18.35
C ASP A 93 -15.43 -3.54 17.42
N TYR A 94 -15.63 -4.54 16.55
CA TYR A 94 -16.66 -4.55 15.53
C TYR A 94 -17.27 -5.95 15.34
N ASP A 95 -18.54 -5.98 14.94
CA ASP A 95 -19.18 -7.21 14.47
C ASP A 95 -18.62 -7.58 13.08
N PRO A 96 -17.95 -8.74 12.92
CA PRO A 96 -17.39 -9.14 11.64
C PRO A 96 -18.43 -9.25 10.52
N LYS A 97 -19.71 -9.53 10.84
CA LYS A 97 -20.81 -9.59 9.85
C LYS A 97 -21.24 -8.20 9.36
N ARG A 98 -20.72 -7.14 9.96
CA ARG A 98 -21.01 -5.73 9.66
C ARG A 98 -19.83 -5.02 8.99
N ILE A 99 -18.74 -5.74 8.72
CA ILE A 99 -17.57 -5.26 7.97
C ILE A 99 -17.52 -5.99 6.62
N GLY A 100 -17.19 -5.26 5.55
CA GLY A 100 -17.04 -5.79 4.21
C GLY A 100 -15.79 -5.24 3.51
N VAL A 101 -15.39 -5.92 2.43
CA VAL A 101 -14.32 -5.55 1.51
C VAL A 101 -14.86 -5.64 0.09
#